data_AF-A0A0C3RUB8-F1
#
_entry.id   AF-A0A0C3RUB8-F1
#
_cell.length_a   1.000
_cell.length_b   1.000
_cell.length_c   1.000
_cell.angle_alpha   90.00
_cell.angle_beta   90.00
_cell.angle_gamma   90.00
#
_symmetry.space_group_name_H-M   'P 1'
#
loop_
_entity.id
_entity.type
_entity.pdbx_description
1 polymer ?
#
loop_
_entity_poly.entity_id
_entity_poly.type
_entity_poly.pdbx_seq_one_letter_code
_entity_poly.pdbx_strand_id
1 'polypeptide(L)' 'MLSWLVNKPNRVYEMQRLVQTSKAAPHLALPRSHLYVYSYYGLFTVGMGGVLYGCYALIAGKKKE' A
#
# COMPACT_ATOMS: atom_id res chain seq x y z
N MET A 1 -32.22 -4.23 -5.45
CA MET A 1 -31.17 -4.05 -6.48
C MET A 1 -29.76 -4.22 -5.87
N LEU A 2 -29.47 -5.38 -5.28
CA LEU A 2 -28.17 -5.72 -4.65
C LEU A 2 -27.54 -6.99 -5.26
N SER A 3 -28.09 -7.48 -6.37
CA SER A 3 -27.69 -8.74 -7.03
C SER A 3 -26.18 -8.81 -7.33
N TRP A 4 -25.56 -7.69 -7.71
CA TRP A 4 -24.12 -7.61 -8.02
C TRP A 4 -23.19 -7.82 -6.81
N LEU A 5 -23.69 -7.59 -5.59
CA LEU A 5 -22.93 -7.73 -4.35
C LEU A 5 -22.94 -9.18 -3.84
N VAL A 6 -24.06 -9.87 -4.03
CA VAL A 6 -24.29 -11.24 -3.56
C VAL A 6 -23.88 -12.28 -4.61
N ASN A 7 -24.09 -11.99 -5.89
CA ASN A 7 -23.86 -12.92 -6.99
C ASN A 7 -22.48 -12.70 -7.64
N LYS A 8 -21.42 -12.78 -6.83
CA LYS A 8 -20.05 -12.73 -7.34
C LYS A 8 -19.62 -14.11 -7.85
N PRO A 9 -18.92 -14.19 -9.00
CA PRO A 9 -18.37 -15.45 -9.47
C PRO A 9 -17.37 -15.99 -8.44
N ASN A 10 -17.48 -17.27 -8.10
CA ASN A 10 -16.52 -17.93 -7.23
C ASN A 10 -15.18 -18.10 -7.97
N ARG A 11 -14.21 -17.26 -7.61
CA ARG A 11 -12.84 -17.28 -8.15
C ARG A 11 -11.80 -17.81 -7.15
N VAL A 12 -12.23 -18.48 -6.08
CA VAL A 12 -11.33 -18.89 -4.99
C VAL A 12 -10.22 -19.81 -5.50
N TYR A 13 -10.53 -20.81 -6.32
CA TYR A 13 -9.52 -21.72 -6.88
C TYR A 13 -8.51 -21.01 -7.78
N GLU A 14 -8.97 -20.06 -8.60
CA GLU A 14 -8.09 -19.24 -9.45
C GLU A 14 -7.10 -18.45 -8.60
N MET A 15 -7.57 -17.83 -7.52
CA MET A 15 -6.75 -17.04 -6.60
C MET A 15 -5.78 -17.91 -5.81
N GLN A 16 -6.22 -19.10 -5.35
CA GLN A 16 -5.36 -20.07 -4.68
C GLN A 16 -4.20 -20.48 -5.58
N ARG A 17 -4.48 -20.87 -6.84
CA ARG A 17 -3.45 -21.23 -7.80
C ARG A 17 -2.50 -20.07 -8.08
N LEU A 18 -3.02 -18.85 -8.22
CA LEU A 18 -2.20 -17.66 -8.48
C LEU A 18 -1.23 -17.39 -7.32
N VAL A 19 -1.72 -17.41 -6.08
CA VAL A 19 -0.89 -17.14 -4.89
C VAL A 19 0.10 -18.28 -4.64
N GLN A 20 -0.34 -19.54 -4.73
CA GLN A 20 0.50 -20.71 -4.43
C GLN A 20 1.60 -20.95 -5.46
N THR A 21 1.42 -20.50 -6.70
CA THR A 21 2.47 -20.61 -7.74
C THR A 21 3.48 -19.48 -7.69
N SER A 22 3.16 -18.37 -7.01
CA SER A 22 4.05 -17.22 -6.88
C SER A 22 5.21 -17.52 -5.92
N LYS A 23 6.42 -17.10 -6.30
CA LYS A 23 7.59 -17.10 -5.41
C LYS A 23 7.77 -15.75 -4.68
N ALA A 24 6.90 -14.78 -4.96
CA ALA A 24 6.94 -13.48 -4.30
C ALA A 24 6.49 -13.60 -2.84
N ALA A 25 6.84 -12.61 -2.02
CA ALA A 25 6.31 -12.50 -0.68
C ALA A 25 4.76 -12.42 -0.72
N PRO A 26 4.04 -12.87 0.33
CA PRO A 26 2.57 -12.93 0.31
C PRO A 26 1.88 -11.60 -0.02
N HIS A 27 2.46 -10.48 0.41
CA HIS A 27 1.93 -9.12 0.15
C HIS A 27 2.20 -8.61 -1.27
N LEU A 28 3.00 -9.33 -2.07
CA LEU A 28 3.29 -9.06 -3.48
C LEU A 28 2.77 -10.18 -4.41
N ALA A 29 2.12 -11.21 -3.86
CA ALA A 29 1.77 -12.42 -4.61
C ALA A 29 0.75 -12.16 -5.73
N LEU A 30 -0.08 -11.12 -5.60
CA LEU A 30 -1.09 -10.76 -6.60
C LEU A 30 -0.57 -9.67 -7.55
N PRO A 31 -0.90 -9.68 -8.85
CA PRO A 31 -0.43 -8.66 -9.79
C PRO A 31 -0.80 -7.22 -9.37
N ARG A 32 -2.02 -7.03 -8.83
CA ARG A 32 -2.48 -5.72 -8.35
C ARG A 32 -1.85 -5.28 -7.04
N SER A 33 -1.28 -6.22 -6.27
CA SER A 33 -0.68 -5.89 -4.98
C SER A 33 0.54 -4.98 -5.11
N HIS A 34 1.31 -5.09 -6.21
CA HIS A 34 2.42 -4.19 -6.51
C HIS A 34 1.98 -2.72 -6.56
N LEU A 35 0.85 -2.42 -7.20
CA LEU A 35 0.35 -1.05 -7.29
C LEU A 35 0.03 -0.49 -5.89
N TYR A 36 -0.63 -1.29 -5.04
CA TYR A 36 -1.00 -0.87 -3.70
C TYR A 36 0.22 -0.72 -2.78
N VAL A 37 1.13 -1.69 -2.81
CA VAL A 37 2.32 -1.69 -1.94
C VAL A 37 3.29 -0.57 -2.33
N TYR A 38 3.54 -0.37 -3.62
CA TYR A 38 4.46 0.68 -4.07
C TYR A 38 3.90 2.09 -3.88
N SER A 39 2.59 2.29 -4.11
CA SER A 39 1.95 3.57 -3.79
C SER A 39 1.99 3.85 -2.28
N TYR A 40 1.71 2.84 -1.44
CA TYR A 40 1.86 2.93 0.00
C TYR A 40 3.29 3.33 0.39
N TYR A 41 4.32 2.65 -0.13
CA TYR A 41 5.71 3.00 0.16
C TYR A 41 6.07 4.42 -0.25
N GLY A 42 5.64 4.86 -1.44
CA GLY A 42 5.88 6.23 -1.90
C GLY A 42 5.27 7.27 -0.95
N LEU A 43 3.99 7.10 -0.60
CA LEU A 43 3.29 8.00 0.33
C LEU A 43 3.91 7.97 1.73
N PHE A 44 4.26 6.79 2.22
CA PHE A 44 4.89 6.60 3.53
C PHE A 44 6.24 7.32 3.59
N THR A 45 7.10 7.13 2.59
CA THR A 45 8.42 7.78 2.54
C THR A 45 8.30 9.29 2.50
N VAL A 46 7.40 9.85 1.68
CA VAL A 46 7.15 11.30 1.64
C VAL A 46 6.63 11.80 2.99
N GLY A 47 5.67 11.10 3.59
CA GLY A 47 5.12 11.43 4.90
C GLY A 47 6.18 11.46 5.99
N MET A 48 7.01 10.41 6.07
CA MET A 48 8.11 10.33 7.04
C MET A 48 9.18 11.38 6.80
N GLY A 49 9.48 11.71 5.55
CA GLY A 49 10.36 12.84 5.21
C GLY A 49 9.82 14.16 5.75
N GLY A 50 8.51 14.38 5.63
CA GLY A 50 7.83 15.54 6.22
C GLY A 50 7.90 15.58 7.74
N VAL A 51 7.76 14.42 8.42
CA VAL A 51 7.92 14.31 9.88
C VAL A 51 9.34 14.68 10.29
N LEU A 52 10.37 14.12 9.64
CA LEU A 52 11.76 14.43 9.93
C LEU A 52 12.09 15.91 9.71
N TYR A 53 11.59 16.49 8.61
CA TYR A 53 11.72 17.93 8.36
C TYR A 53 11.02 18.76 9.44
N GLY A 54 9.82 18.37 9.85
CA GLY A 54 9.09 19.00 10.95
C GLY A 54 9.87 18.97 12.26
N CYS A 55 10.42 17.81 12.63
CA CYS A 55 11.29 17.67 13.79
C CYS A 55 12.53 18.58 13.69
N TYR A 56 13.19 18.61 12.54
CA TYR A 56 14.33 19.50 12.31
C TYR A 56 13.94 20.97 12.47
N ALA A 57 12.84 21.40 11.88
CA ALA A 57 12.35 22.78 11.98
C ALA A 57 11.96 23.16 13.42
N LEU A 58 11.41 22.22 14.19
CA LEU A 58 11.11 22.42 15.61
C LEU A 58 12.38 22.57 16.45
N ILE A 59 13.42 21.76 16.19
CA ILE A 59 14.71 21.83 16.89
C ILE A 59 15.49 23.11 16.52
N ALA A 60 15.57 23.43 15.23
CA ALA A 60 16.30 24.60 14.74
C ALA A 60 15.63 25.93 15.14
N GLY A 61 14.34 25.89 15.50
CA GLY A 61 13.54 27.06 15.81
C GLY A 61 13.21 27.88 14.56
N LYS A 62 12.28 28.83 14.71
CA LYS A 62 11.96 29.79 13.65
C LYS A 62 13.01 30.89 13.63
N LYS A 63 13.51 31.25 12.43
CA LYS A 63 14.21 32.53 12.25
C LYS A 63 13.24 33.66 12.60
N LYS A 64 13.59 34.46 13.60
CA LYS A 64 12.90 35.72 13.89
C LYS A 64 13.33 36.71 12.80
N GLU A 65 12.35 37.29 12.12
CA GLU A 65 12.56 38.56 11.41
C GLU A 65 12.88 39.66 12.42
#